data_AF-A0A6L6PRW0-F1
#
_entry.id   AF-A0A6L6PRW0-F1
#
_cell.length_a   1.000
_cell.length_b   1.000
_cell.length_c   1.000
_cell.angle_alpha   90.00
_cell.angle_beta   90.00
_cell.angle_gamma   90.00
#
_symmetry.space_group_name_H-M   'P 1'
#
loop_
_entity.id
_entity.type
_entity.pdbx_description
1 polymer ?
#
loop_
_entity_poly.entity_id
_entity_poly.type
_entity_poly.pdbx_seq_one_letter_code
_entity_poly.pdbx_strand_id
1 'polypeptide(L)'
;MYHFTDGGLRNVWLSNGYVEHKTAYGSGVSFRDLDGLVIAICRALCKKPGKLTGAEFRYIRAALLLSQKSLGQLFGYTEQAVAKWEKLSKVRSWWMPRYG
;
A
#
# COMPACT_ATOMS: atom_id res chain seq x y z
N MET A 1 -16.42 0.63 11.42
CA MET A 1 -15.37 0.77 10.41
C MET A 1 -14.49 -0.46 10.49
N TYR A 2 -14.13 -1.03 9.35
CA TYR A 2 -13.31 -2.23 9.29
C TYR A 2 -11.82 -1.84 9.19
N HIS A 3 -10.98 -2.47 10.00
CA HIS A 3 -9.54 -2.27 9.95
C HIS A 3 -8.96 -3.08 8.79
N PHE A 4 -8.52 -2.39 7.73
CA PHE A 4 -7.95 -3.06 6.58
C PHE A 4 -6.46 -3.30 6.81
N THR A 5 -6.09 -4.56 7.05
CA THR A 5 -4.72 -4.97 7.43
C THR A 5 -3.95 -5.64 6.30
N ASP A 6 -4.58 -5.82 5.13
CA ASP A 6 -3.95 -6.46 3.99
C ASP A 6 -2.73 -5.67 3.50
N GLY A 7 -1.74 -6.38 2.96
CA GLY A 7 -0.45 -5.82 2.56
C GLY A 7 0.37 -5.22 3.72
N GLY A 8 -0.02 -5.46 4.97
CA GLY A 8 0.65 -4.94 6.17
C GLY A 8 0.31 -3.49 6.50
N LEU A 9 -0.77 -2.96 5.91
CA LEU A 9 -1.28 -1.63 6.23
C LEU A 9 -1.77 -1.58 7.67
N ARG A 10 -1.44 -0.51 8.39
CA ARG A 10 -1.78 -0.36 9.82
C ARG A 10 -2.75 0.79 10.08
N ASN A 11 -2.85 1.72 9.15
CA ASN A 11 -3.54 3.00 9.28
C ASN A 11 -4.66 3.19 8.24
N VAL A 12 -5.22 2.10 7.72
CA VAL A 12 -6.32 2.14 6.76
C VAL A 12 -7.59 1.56 7.39
N TRP A 13 -8.64 2.37 7.39
CA TRP A 13 -9.95 2.03 7.96
C TRP A 13 -11.03 2.27 6.91
N LEU A 14 -11.82 1.24 6.63
CA LEU A 14 -12.90 1.32 5.66
C LEU A 14 -14.18 1.77 6.34
N SER A 15 -14.80 2.81 5.79
CA SER A 15 -16.13 3.27 6.22
C SER A 15 -17.25 2.45 5.58
N ASN A 16 -17.02 1.86 4.41
CA ASN A 16 -18.00 1.13 3.62
C ASN A 16 -17.31 0.13 2.65
N GLY A 17 -18.09 -0.47 1.75
CA GLY A 17 -17.56 -1.33 0.69
C GLY A 17 -17.24 -2.77 1.11
N TYR A 18 -17.47 -3.11 2.39
CA TYR A 18 -17.28 -4.45 2.94
C TYR A 18 -18.58 -4.99 3.57
N VAL A 19 -18.66 -6.31 3.71
CA VAL A 19 -19.73 -7.04 4.41
C VAL A 19 -19.09 -8.06 5.35
N GLU A 20 -19.33 -7.90 6.64
CA GLU A 20 -18.95 -8.89 7.65
C GLU A 20 -20.01 -10.00 7.70
N HIS A 21 -19.57 -11.24 7.72
CA HIS A 21 -20.45 -12.41 7.78
C HIS A 21 -19.85 -13.48 8.70
N LYS A 22 -20.70 -14.29 9.32
CA LYS A 22 -20.26 -15.41 10.14
C LYS A 22 -20.10 -16.65 9.27
N THR A 23 -18.95 -17.28 9.35
CA THR A 23 -18.67 -18.59 8.76
C THR A 23 -18.51 -19.64 9.86
N ALA A 24 -18.51 -20.93 9.50
CA ALA A 24 -18.21 -22.01 10.43
C ALA A 24 -16.81 -21.90 11.07
N TYR A 25 -15.89 -21.14 10.43
CA TYR A 25 -14.51 -20.94 10.87
C TYR A 25 -14.27 -19.58 11.57
N GLY A 26 -15.34 -18.81 11.82
CA GLY A 26 -15.27 -17.48 12.44
C GLY A 26 -15.79 -16.36 11.54
N SER A 27 -15.56 -15.11 11.94
CA SER A 27 -15.98 -13.93 11.19
C SER A 27 -15.16 -13.78 9.90
N GLY A 28 -15.84 -13.73 8.76
CA GLY A 28 -15.27 -13.41 7.46
C GLY A 28 -15.67 -12.01 7.01
N VAL A 29 -14.91 -11.44 6.07
CA VAL A 29 -15.21 -10.16 5.44
C VAL A 29 -15.13 -10.29 3.94
N SER A 30 -16.17 -9.85 3.25
CA SER A 30 -16.22 -9.79 1.79
C SER A 30 -16.18 -8.34 1.33
N PHE A 31 -15.38 -8.04 0.31
CA PHE A 31 -15.32 -6.73 -0.32
C PHE A 31 -16.18 -6.73 -1.59
N ARG A 32 -16.97 -5.67 -1.79
CA ARG A 32 -17.89 -5.57 -2.94
C ARG A 32 -17.16 -5.34 -4.27
N ASP A 33 -16.13 -4.51 -4.24
CA ASP A 33 -15.31 -4.15 -5.39
C ASP A 33 -13.85 -4.08 -4.92
N LEU A 34 -13.12 -5.18 -5.13
CA LEU A 34 -11.74 -5.30 -4.66
C LEU A 34 -10.80 -4.38 -5.44
N ASP A 35 -10.97 -4.28 -6.75
CA ASP A 35 -10.13 -3.45 -7.62
C ASP A 35 -10.33 -1.96 -7.31
N GLY A 36 -11.58 -1.54 -7.20
CA GLY A 36 -11.93 -0.17 -6.80
C GLY A 36 -11.41 0.16 -5.40
N LEU A 37 -11.46 -0.79 -4.46
CA LEU A 37 -10.89 -0.64 -3.12
C LEU A 37 -9.36 -0.43 -3.17
N VAL A 38 -8.63 -1.27 -3.90
CA VAL A 38 -7.17 -1.15 -4.03
C VAL A 38 -6.79 0.21 -4.64
N ILE A 39 -7.49 0.64 -5.69
CA ILE A 39 -7.27 1.95 -6.33
C ILE A 39 -7.57 3.09 -5.36
N ALA A 40 -8.67 3.00 -4.60
CA ALA A 40 -9.04 4.01 -3.61
C ALA A 40 -7.99 4.13 -2.50
N ILE A 41 -7.50 3.00 -1.98
CA ILE A 41 -6.44 2.97 -0.96
C ILE A 41 -5.15 3.58 -1.52
N CYS A 42 -4.71 3.18 -2.72
CA CYS A 42 -3.50 3.74 -3.33
C CYS A 42 -3.61 5.26 -3.51
N ARG A 43 -4.75 5.75 -4.01
CA ARG A 43 -5.02 7.19 -4.15
C ARG A 43 -5.00 7.93 -2.81
N ALA A 44 -5.59 7.34 -1.78
CA ALA A 44 -5.58 7.91 -0.43
C ALA A 44 -4.16 7.97 0.16
N LEU A 45 -3.37 6.90 0.00
CA LEU A 45 -1.98 6.85 0.44
C LEU A 45 -1.11 7.89 -0.28
N CYS A 46 -1.27 8.04 -1.61
CA CYS A 46 -0.56 9.05 -2.39
C CYS A 46 -0.91 10.49 -1.98
N LYS A 47 -2.13 10.73 -1.48
CA LYS A 47 -2.60 12.04 -0.99
C LYS A 47 -2.36 12.26 0.51
N LYS A 48 -1.87 11.24 1.22
CA LYS A 48 -1.68 11.29 2.67
C LYS A 48 -0.64 12.38 3.02
N PRO A 49 -0.92 13.26 4.00
CA PRO A 49 0.08 14.18 4.48
C PRO A 49 1.26 13.42 5.12
N GLY A 50 2.48 13.84 4.79
CA GLY A 50 3.71 13.24 5.31
C GLY A 50 4.26 12.09 4.46
N LYS A 51 5.21 11.35 5.05
CA LYS A 51 5.95 10.29 4.34
C LYS A 51 5.16 8.97 4.38
N LEU A 52 5.25 8.20 3.29
CA LEU A 52 4.79 6.82 3.26
C LEU A 52 5.66 5.98 4.22
N THR A 53 5.04 5.00 4.88
CA THR A 53 5.75 3.90 5.53
C THR A 53 6.20 2.89 4.49
N GLY A 54 7.13 2.00 4.84
CA GLY A 54 7.58 0.96 3.93
C GLY A 54 6.46 0.00 3.49
N ALA A 55 5.49 -0.27 4.38
CA ALA A 55 4.32 -1.08 4.06
C ALA A 55 3.39 -0.38 3.07
N GLU A 56 3.12 0.92 3.27
CA GLU A 56 2.31 1.71 2.33
C GLU A 56 2.98 1.81 0.95
N PHE A 57 4.30 2.01 0.93
CA PHE A 57 5.08 2.05 -0.32
C PHE A 57 5.06 0.70 -1.05
N ARG A 58 5.23 -0.41 -0.32
CA ARG A 58 5.11 -1.77 -0.86
C ARG A 58 3.72 -2.02 -1.42
N TYR A 59 2.67 -1.59 -0.71
CA TYR A 59 1.29 -1.76 -1.15
C TYR A 59 1.04 -1.10 -2.51
N ILE A 60 1.48 0.15 -2.66
CA ILE A 60 1.36 0.88 -3.94
C ILE A 60 2.16 0.18 -5.04
N ARG A 61 3.40 -0.25 -4.77
CA ARG A 61 4.20 -0.98 -5.78
C ARG A 61 3.51 -2.27 -6.22
N ALA A 62 2.99 -3.05 -5.27
CA ALA A 62 2.29 -4.30 -5.56
C ALA A 62 1.00 -4.06 -6.36
N ALA A 63 0.24 -3.00 -6.02
CA ALA A 63 -0.95 -2.60 -6.78
C ALA A 63 -0.63 -2.20 -8.23
N LEU A 64 0.57 -1.68 -8.49
CA LEU A 64 1.07 -1.39 -9.84
C LEU A 64 1.65 -2.62 -10.56
N LEU A 65 1.62 -3.80 -9.94
CA LEU A 65 2.20 -5.05 -10.47
C LEU A 65 3.70 -4.94 -10.77
N LEU A 66 4.42 -4.06 -10.08
CA LEU A 66 5.85 -3.85 -10.28
C LEU A 66 6.66 -4.71 -9.33
N SER A 67 7.70 -5.39 -9.83
CA SER A 67 8.72 -5.98 -8.96
C SER A 67 9.59 -4.90 -8.30
N GLN A 68 10.33 -5.24 -7.23
CA GLN A 68 11.30 -4.30 -6.63
C GLN A 68 12.36 -3.86 -7.65
N LYS A 69 12.81 -4.80 -8.50
CA LYS A 69 13.73 -4.54 -9.61
C LYS A 69 13.14 -3.58 -10.64
N SER A 70 11.91 -3.85 -11.11
CA SER A 70 11.23 -3.02 -12.12
C SER A 70 11.01 -1.59 -11.61
N LEU A 71 10.59 -1.44 -10.35
CA LEU A 71 10.43 -0.12 -9.73
C LEU A 71 11.78 0.60 -9.57
N GLY A 72 12.81 -0.13 -9.15
CA GLY A 72 14.17 0.41 -9.07
C GLY A 72 14.65 0.95 -10.41
N GLN A 73 14.53 0.15 -11.47
CA GLN A 73 14.88 0.57 -12.84
C GLN A 73 14.12 1.82 -13.29
N LEU A 74 12.81 1.89 -13.01
CA LEU A 74 11.98 3.03 -13.37
C LEU A 74 12.45 4.34 -12.72
N PHE A 75 12.96 4.27 -11.50
CA PHE A 75 13.43 5.44 -10.75
C PHE A 75 14.96 5.63 -10.76
N GLY A 76 15.71 4.80 -11.49
CA GLY A 76 17.17 4.87 -11.50
C GLY A 76 17.85 4.40 -10.21
N TYR A 77 17.21 3.49 -9.47
CA TYR A 77 17.73 2.90 -8.23
C TYR A 77 17.89 1.38 -8.33
N THR A 78 18.64 0.80 -7.40
CA THR A 78 18.80 -0.65 -7.31
C THR A 78 17.61 -1.32 -6.63
N GLU A 79 17.41 -2.62 -6.92
CA GLU A 79 16.42 -3.46 -6.24
C GLU A 79 16.61 -3.44 -4.72
N GLN A 80 17.86 -3.46 -4.24
CA GLN A 80 18.19 -3.43 -2.82
C GLN A 80 17.79 -2.11 -2.17
N ALA A 81 17.86 -0.99 -2.89
CA ALA A 81 17.39 0.31 -2.40
C ALA A 81 15.87 0.29 -2.18
N VAL A 82 15.12 -0.26 -3.14
CA VAL A 82 13.65 -0.43 -3.05
C VAL A 82 13.29 -1.36 -1.88
N ALA A 83 13.96 -2.51 -1.77
CA ALA A 83 13.75 -3.45 -0.65
C ALA A 83 14.04 -2.81 0.72
N LYS A 84 15.04 -1.93 0.80
CA LYS A 84 15.37 -1.18 2.01
C LYS A 84 14.24 -0.20 2.35
N TRP A 85 13.70 0.53 1.38
CA TRP A 85 12.58 1.46 1.62
C TRP A 85 11.35 0.76 2.18
N GLU A 86 11.01 -0.43 1.66
CA GLU A 86 9.86 -1.20 2.14
C GLU A 86 9.99 -1.71 3.58
N LYS A 87 11.21 -1.78 4.11
CA LYS A 87 11.47 -2.17 5.51
C LYS A 87 11.46 -0.98 6.48
N LEU A 88 11.45 0.26 5.98
CA LEU A 88 11.51 1.44 6.84
C LEU A 88 10.15 1.74 7.47
N SER A 89 10.15 2.13 8.74
CA SER A 89 8.95 2.66 9.41
C SER A 89 8.44 3.94 8.75
N LYS A 90 9.33 4.73 8.14
CA LYS A 90 9.02 5.90 7.30
C LYS A 90 10.01 5.99 6.14
N VAL A 91 9.53 5.97 4.91
CA VAL A 91 10.35 6.13 3.71
C VAL A 91 10.79 7.59 3.60
N ARG A 92 12.10 7.86 3.61
CA ARG A 92 12.65 9.23 3.54
C ARG A 92 12.39 9.87 2.18
N SER A 93 11.88 11.09 2.12
CA SER A 93 11.49 11.85 0.90
C SER A 93 12.56 12.04 -0.20
N TRP A 94 13.81 11.59 -0.04
CA TRP A 94 14.87 11.77 -1.04
C TRP A 94 14.79 10.80 -2.24
N TRP A 95 13.93 9.78 -2.21
CA TRP A 95 13.73 8.85 -3.34
C TRP A 95 12.86 9.43 -4.47
N MET A 96 12.14 10.53 -4.24
CA MET A 96 11.42 11.20 -5.31
C MET A 96 12.42 12.05 -6.11
N PRO A 97 12.46 11.94 -7.45
CA PRO A 97 13.24 12.83 -8.28
C PRO A 97 12.87 14.27 -7.91
N ARG A 98 13.85 15.05 -7.43
CA ARG A 98 13.69 16.49 -7.34
C ARG A 98 13.78 17.01 -8.75
N TYR A 99 12.63 17.17 -9.41
CA TYR A 99 12.55 18.08 -10.54
C TYR A 99 12.83 19.47 -9.98
N GLY A 100 14.05 19.95 -10.22
CA GLY A 100 14.45 21.35 -10.09
C GLY A 100 14.32 22.04 -11.44
#